data_AF-A0A942QTX4-F1
#
_entry.id   AF-A0A942QTX4-F1
#
_cell.length_a   1.000
_cell.length_b   1.000
_cell.length_c   1.000
_cell.angle_alpha   90.00
_cell.angle_beta   90.00
_cell.angle_gamma   90.00
#
_symmetry.space_group_name_H-M   'P 1'
#
loop_
_entity.id
_entity.type
_entity.pdbx_description
1 polymer ?
#
loop_
_entity_poly.entity_id
_entity_poly.type
_entity_poly.pdbx_seq_one_letter_code
_entity_poly.pdbx_strand_id
1 'polypeptide(L)'
;MLLPSLAILLGLALLVWSADRFVDGASATATHFSVPPLLVGMVIVGFGTSAPEMVVSSIAASQGNPGLALGNAWGSNIVNIAL
;
A
#
# COMPACT_ATOMS: atom_id res chain seq x y z
N MET A 1 -4.73 13.06 -22.87
CA MET A 1 -4.80 11.63 -22.46
C MET A 1 -3.42 11.08 -22.12
N LEU A 2 -2.38 11.29 -22.95
CA LEU A 2 -1.00 10.82 -22.66
C LEU A 2 -0.44 11.27 -21.30
N LEU A 3 -0.52 12.56 -20.96
CA LEU A 3 0.02 13.09 -19.70
C LEU A 3 -0.64 12.45 -18.45
N PRO A 4 -1.98 12.40 -18.33
CA PRO A 4 -2.64 11.66 -17.24
C PRO A 4 -2.25 10.19 -17.15
N SER A 5 -2.17 9.48 -18.29
CA SER A 5 -1.78 8.07 -18.30
C SER A 5 -0.35 7.86 -17.79
N LEU A 6 0.59 8.72 -18.22
CA LEU A 6 1.96 8.73 -17.71
C LEU A 6 2.03 9.02 -16.21
N ALA A 7 1.25 10.00 -15.74
CA ALA A 7 1.19 10.34 -14.31
C ALA A 7 0.67 9.16 -13.47
N ILE A 8 -0.34 8.43 -13.95
CA ILE A 8 -0.86 7.24 -13.28
C ILE A 8 0.21 6.15 -13.20
N LEU A 9 0.87 5.83 -14.33
CA LEU A 9 1.88 4.77 -14.38
C LEU A 9 3.09 5.09 -13.49
N LEU A 10 3.62 6.30 -13.58
CA LEU A 10 4.75 6.73 -12.76
C LEU A 10 4.36 6.84 -11.28
N GLY A 11 3.18 7.39 -10.98
CA GLY A 11 2.67 7.51 -9.62
C GLY A 11 2.49 6.15 -8.95
N LEU A 12 1.91 5.18 -9.67
CA LEU A 12 1.75 3.81 -9.18
C LEU A 12 3.10 3.13 -8.94
N ALA A 13 4.03 3.25 -9.89
CA ALA A 13 5.37 2.67 -9.76
C ALA A 13 6.13 3.25 -8.55
N LEU A 14 6.06 4.56 -8.36
CA LEU A 14 6.68 5.22 -7.21
C LEU A 14 6.01 4.82 -5.89
N LEU A 15 4.67 4.71 -5.88
CA LEU A 15 3.93 4.31 -4.70
C LEU A 15 4.32 2.90 -4.24
N VAL A 16 4.31 1.93 -5.16
CA VAL A 16 4.72 0.55 -4.87
C VAL A 16 6.17 0.50 -4.39
N TRP A 17 7.09 1.15 -5.12
CA TRP A 17 8.50 1.20 -4.75
C TRP A 17 8.73 1.80 -3.36
N SER A 18 8.00 2.88 -3.03
CA SER A 18 8.11 3.52 -1.72
C SER A 18 7.54 2.67 -0.60
N ALA A 19 6.47 1.91 -0.85
CA ALA A 19 5.89 0.98 0.10
C ALA A 19 6.88 -0.15 0.42
N ASP A 20 7.52 -0.74 -0.58
CA ASP A 20 8.55 -1.78 -0.37
C ASP A 20 9.69 -1.24 0.51
N ARG A 21 10.20 -0.04 0.20
CA ARG A 21 11.27 0.59 1.00
C ARG A 21 10.85 0.90 2.42
N PHE A 22 9.60 1.29 2.61
CA PHE A 22 9.03 1.52 3.94
C PHE A 22 8.96 0.21 4.74
N VAL A 23 8.49 -0.88 4.13
CA VAL A 23 8.40 -2.21 4.78
C VAL A 23 9.78 -2.75 5.14
N ASP A 24 10.74 -2.64 4.23
CA ASP A 24 12.13 -3.06 4.47
C ASP A 24 12.74 -2.28 5.63
N GLY A 25 12.60 -0.95 5.62
CA GLY A 25 13.12 -0.09 6.67
C GLY A 25 12.46 -0.35 8.03
N ALA A 26 11.14 -0.51 8.06
CA ALA A 26 10.40 -0.83 9.28
C ALA A 26 10.78 -2.21 9.82
N SER A 27 10.92 -3.21 8.94
CA SER A 27 11.30 -4.58 9.32
C SER A 27 12.72 -4.65 9.87
N ALA A 28 13.68 -3.95 9.23
CA ALA A 28 15.05 -3.85 9.69
C ALA A 28 15.13 -3.15 11.06
N THR A 29 14.36 -2.08 11.24
CA THR A 29 14.27 -1.36 12.52
C THR A 29 13.73 -2.27 13.61
N ALA A 30 12.61 -2.95 13.38
CA ALA A 30 12.01 -3.87 14.36
C ALA A 30 12.96 -5.03 14.72
N THR A 31 13.66 -5.57 13.72
CA THR A 31 14.67 -6.62 13.94
C THR A 31 15.83 -6.11 14.80
N HIS A 32 16.28 -4.87 14.59
CA HIS A 32 17.31 -4.24 15.42
C HIS A 32 16.87 -4.12 16.89
N PHE A 33 15.58 -3.88 17.13
CA PHE A 33 14.97 -3.88 18.47
C PHE A 33 14.62 -5.29 19.01
N SER A 34 15.09 -6.37 18.37
CA SER A 34 14.83 -7.75 18.78
C SER A 34 13.33 -8.13 18.82
N VAL A 35 12.50 -7.49 18.00
CA VAL A 35 11.10 -7.89 17.82
C VAL A 35 11.07 -9.28 17.17
N PRO A 36 10.25 -10.22 17.68
CA PRO A 36 10.11 -11.55 17.10
C PRO A 36 9.78 -11.51 15.59
N PRO A 37 10.46 -12.32 14.74
CA PRO A 37 10.22 -12.33 13.30
C PRO A 37 8.75 -12.58 12.92
N LEU A 38 8.05 -13.40 13.72
CA LEU A 38 6.62 -13.64 13.54
C LEU A 38 5.79 -12.35 13.66
N LEU A 39 6.10 -11.48 14.62
CA LEU A 39 5.41 -10.20 14.78
C LEU A 39 5.75 -9.22 13.65
N VAL A 40 7.00 -9.23 13.16
CA VAL A 40 7.40 -8.45 11.97
C VAL A 40 6.58 -8.89 10.75
N GLY A 41 6.48 -10.20 10.50
CA GLY A 41 5.68 -10.74 9.39
C GLY A 41 4.19 -10.44 9.52
N MET A 42 3.59 -10.69 10.69
CA MET A 42 2.15 -10.49 10.88
C MET A 42 1.74 -9.02 10.87
N VAL A 43 2.57 -8.11 11.40
CA VAL A 43 2.20 -6.70 11.56
C VAL A 43 2.82 -5.85 10.46
N ILE A 44 4.14 -5.82 10.35
CA ILE A 44 4.83 -4.88 9.45
C ILE A 44 4.63 -5.29 7.99
N VAL A 45 4.88 -6.55 7.67
CA VAL A 45 4.71 -7.05 6.30
C VAL A 45 3.22 -7.08 5.93
N GLY A 46 2.38 -7.61 6.83
CA GLY A 46 0.92 -7.68 6.62
C GLY A 46 0.26 -6.32 6.37
N PHE A 47 0.61 -5.27 7.11
CA PHE A 47 0.12 -3.92 6.82
C PHE A 47 0.86 -3.27 5.65
N GLY A 48 2.13 -3.59 5.49
CA GLY A 48 3.01 -3.05 4.47
C GLY A 48 2.50 -3.25 3.05
N THR A 49 2.01 -4.45 2.75
CA THR A 49 1.43 -4.79 1.45
C THR A 49 0.13 -4.06 1.15
N SER A 50 -0.57 -3.52 2.17
CA SER A 50 -1.81 -2.75 2.01
C SER A 50 -1.60 -1.24 2.16
N ALA A 51 -0.35 -0.79 2.34
CA ALA A 51 -0.02 0.62 2.48
C ALA A 51 -0.37 1.45 1.23
N PRO A 52 -0.07 0.99 -0.02
CA PRO A 52 -0.48 1.70 -1.23
C PRO A 52 -1.99 1.94 -1.29
N GLU A 53 -2.78 0.92 -0.98
CA GLU A 53 -4.24 0.93 -1.03
C GLU A 53 -4.80 1.91 0.00
N MET A 54 -4.27 1.91 1.21
CA MET A 54 -4.64 2.87 2.26
C MET A 54 -4.37 4.31 1.82
N VAL A 55 -3.22 4.58 1.20
CA VAL A 55 -2.87 5.91 0.71
C VAL A 55 -3.79 6.34 -0.43
N VAL A 56 -4.04 5.47 -1.41
CA VAL A 56 -4.94 5.77 -2.54
C VAL A 56 -6.38 6.00 -2.05
N SER A 57 -6.91 5.12 -1.19
CA SER A 57 -8.27 5.25 -0.66
C SER A 57 -8.43 6.49 0.22
N SER A 58 -7.43 6.82 1.06
CA SER A 58 -7.49 8.02 1.91
C SER A 58 -7.45 9.31 1.09
N ILE A 59 -6.56 9.40 0.09
CA ILE A 59 -6.49 10.55 -0.82
C ILE A 59 -7.80 10.68 -1.59
N ALA A 60 -8.31 9.60 -2.17
CA ALA A 60 -9.57 9.59 -2.92
C ALA A 60 -10.75 10.08 -2.07
N ALA A 61 -10.87 9.59 -0.83
CA ALA A 61 -11.90 10.03 0.10
C ALA A 61 -11.74 11.52 0.45
N SER A 62 -10.52 11.99 0.71
CA SER A 62 -10.23 13.40 1.03
C SER A 62 -10.54 14.35 -0.13
N GLN A 63 -10.45 13.86 -1.37
CA GLN A 63 -10.77 14.61 -2.59
C GLN A 63 -12.27 14.58 -2.94
N GLY A 64 -13.11 14.07 -2.05
CA GLY A 64 -14.55 13.97 -2.27
C GLY A 64 -14.97 12.85 -3.22
N ASN A 65 -14.11 11.84 -3.43
CA ASN A 65 -14.39 10.67 -4.25
C ASN A 65 -14.42 9.36 -3.43
N PRO A 66 -15.42 9.20 -2.53
CA PRO A 66 -15.53 8.01 -1.68
C PRO A 66 -15.84 6.74 -2.47
N GLY A 67 -16.47 6.85 -3.65
CA GLY A 67 -16.72 5.71 -4.52
C GLY A 67 -15.42 5.06 -5.01
N LEU A 68 -14.44 5.88 -5.42
CA LEU A 68 -13.10 5.38 -5.78
C LEU A 68 -12.39 4.76 -4.57
N ALA A 69 -12.51 5.37 -3.39
CA ALA A 69 -11.91 4.86 -2.17
C ALA A 69 -12.45 3.47 -1.78
N LEU A 70 -13.77 3.29 -1.85
CA LEU A 70 -14.43 2.01 -1.59
C LEU A 70 -14.11 0.99 -2.67
N GLY A 71 -14.11 1.40 -3.95
CA GLY A 71 -13.76 0.55 -5.07
C GLY A 71 -12.33 0.00 -4.95
N ASN A 72 -11.37 0.84 -4.55
CA ASN A 72 -10.01 0.41 -4.28
C ASN A 72 -9.94 -0.59 -3.12
N ALA A 73 -10.61 -0.32 -2.00
CA ALA A 73 -10.59 -1.20 -0.83
C ALA A 73 -11.23 -2.57 -1.11
N TRP A 74 -12.40 -2.58 -1.75
CA TRP A 74 -13.12 -3.82 -2.04
C TRP A 74 -12.45 -4.61 -3.16
N GLY A 75 -12.04 -3.93 -4.23
CA GLY A 75 -11.36 -4.56 -5.36
C GLY A 75 -10.07 -5.25 -4.93
N SER A 76 -9.27 -4.61 -4.09
CA SER A 76 -8.01 -5.18 -3.58
C SER A 76 -8.26 -6.43 -2.73
N ASN A 77 -9.26 -6.43 -1.86
CA ASN A 77 -9.60 -7.62 -1.07
C ASN A 77 -10.10 -8.77 -1.94
N ILE A 78 -10.88 -8.48 -2.99
CA ILE A 78 -11.33 -9.50 -3.94
C ILE A 78 -10.12 -10.12 -4.66
N VAL A 79 -9.21 -9.30 -5.17
CA VAL A 79 -8.00 -9.78 -5.86
C VAL A 79 -7.12 -10.60 -4.93
N ASN A 80 -6.86 -10.12 -3.71
CA ASN A 80 -6.01 -10.82 -2.73
C ASN A 80 -6.55 -12.19 -2.29
N ILE A 81 -7.87 -12.42 -2.39
CA ILE A 81 -8.50 -13.70 -2.06
C ILE A 81 -8.62 -14.59 -3.30
N ALA A 82 -8.91 -14.01 -4.46
CA ALA A 82 -9.25 -14.76 -5.67
C ALA A 82 -8.04 -15.11 -6.56
N LEU A 83 -6.90 -14.44 -6.40
CA LEU A 83 -5.67 -14.63 -7.15
C LEU A 83 -4.54 -15.10 -6.22
#